data_AF-A0A098BSD0-F1
#
_entry.id   AF-A0A098BSD0-F1
#
_cell.length_a   1.000
_cell.length_b   1.000
_cell.length_c   1.000
_cell.angle_alpha   90.00
_cell.angle_beta   90.00
_cell.angle_gamma   90.00
#
_symmetry.space_group_name_H-M   'P 1'
#
loop_
_entity.id
_entity.type
_entity.pdbx_description
1 polymer ?
#
loop_
_entity_poly.entity_id
_entity_poly.type
_entity_poly.pdbx_seq_one_letter_code
_entity_poly.pdbx_strand_id
1 'polypeptide(L)'
;MRCLREPKLEPASQIRNTDAELDLVHARVLGTLQDPSWTHGVTPAVDLALVARFYERFGDQAVDVAERVVFLITGRRPDGDPALPGRP
;
A
#
# COMPACT_ATOMS: atom_id res chain seq x y z
N MET A 1 7.18 9.13 -35.59
CA MET A 1 6.60 8.17 -34.61
C MET A 1 7.72 7.60 -33.72
N ARG A 2 8.14 8.34 -32.68
CA ARG A 2 9.01 7.80 -31.62
C ARG A 2 8.79 8.63 -30.37
N CYS A 3 7.85 8.18 -29.54
CA CYS A 3 7.59 8.73 -28.22
C CYS A 3 6.84 7.67 -27.39
N LEU A 4 7.36 6.44 -27.34
CA LEU A 4 7.07 5.55 -26.21
C LEU A 4 7.97 6.03 -25.07
N ARG A 5 7.50 7.12 -24.49
CA ARG A 5 7.95 7.73 -23.25
C ARG A 5 7.96 6.61 -22.21
N GLU A 6 9.08 6.43 -21.55
CA GLU A 6 9.23 5.49 -20.45
C GLU A 6 7.97 5.52 -19.58
N PRO A 7 7.33 4.37 -19.29
CA PRO A 7 6.29 4.35 -18.28
C PRO A 7 6.93 4.87 -17.01
N LYS A 8 6.55 6.08 -16.60
CA LYS A 8 7.03 6.69 -15.37
C LYS A 8 6.80 5.67 -14.27
N LEU A 9 7.87 5.14 -13.69
CA LEU A 9 7.84 4.23 -12.54
C LEU A 9 7.55 5.00 -11.24
N GLU A 10 7.60 6.33 -11.31
CA GLU A 10 7.28 7.26 -10.23
C GLU A 10 5.94 6.98 -9.51
N PRO A 11 4.82 6.60 -10.16
CA PRO A 11 3.56 6.34 -9.49
C PRO A 11 3.63 5.17 -8.50
N ALA A 12 4.30 4.07 -8.86
CA ALA A 12 4.40 2.90 -7.97
C ALA A 12 5.25 3.19 -6.73
N SER A 13 6.34 3.95 -6.91
CA SER A 13 7.17 4.39 -5.77
C SER A 13 6.42 5.36 -4.85
N GLN A 14 5.58 6.24 -5.40
CA GLN A 14 4.75 7.15 -4.62
C GLN A 14 3.68 6.39 -3.83
N ILE A 15 3.01 5.42 -4.45
CA ILE A 15 1.99 4.59 -3.77
C ILE A 15 2.62 3.80 -2.62
N ARG A 16 3.81 3.24 -2.81
CA ARG A 16 4.56 2.55 -1.72
C ARG A 16 4.92 3.49 -0.57
N ASN A 17 5.32 4.72 -0.87
CA ASN A 17 5.62 5.70 0.18
C ASN A 17 4.36 6.09 0.95
N THR A 18 3.23 6.28 0.26
CA THR A 18 1.94 6.56 0.89
C THR A 18 1.47 5.40 1.77
N ASP A 19 1.69 4.16 1.33
CA ASP A 19 1.40 2.96 2.11
C ASP A 19 2.21 2.90 3.42
N ALA A 20 3.52 3.20 3.35
CA ALA A 20 4.35 3.30 4.54
C ALA A 20 3.89 4.40 5.52
N GLU A 21 3.31 5.49 5.03
CA GLU A 21 2.69 6.51 5.89
C GLU A 21 1.42 5.99 6.59
N LEU A 22 0.63 5.13 5.93
CA LEU A 22 -0.55 4.50 6.52
C LEU A 22 -0.18 3.53 7.65
N ASP A 23 0.90 2.75 7.49
CA ASP A 23 1.42 1.87 8.55
C ASP A 23 1.76 2.66 9.83
N LEU A 24 2.40 3.83 9.67
CA LEU A 24 2.76 4.70 10.79
C LEU A 24 1.51 5.24 11.50
N VAL A 25 0.49 5.63 10.75
CA VAL A 25 -0.78 6.10 11.30
C VAL A 25 -1.49 4.97 12.04
N HIS A 26 -1.53 3.77 11.47
CA HIS A 26 -2.13 2.60 12.11
C HIS A 26 -1.43 2.26 13.44
N ALA A 27 -0.09 2.25 13.46
CA ALA A 27 0.68 2.05 14.69
C ALA A 27 0.37 3.12 15.75
N ARG A 28 0.24 4.39 15.35
CA ARG A 28 -0.09 5.49 16.27
C ARG A 28 -1.50 5.38 16.82
N VAL A 29 -2.47 4.97 16.00
CA VAL A 29 -3.85 4.71 16.44
C VAL A 29 -3.85 3.62 17.50
N LEU A 30 -3.24 2.47 17.24
CA LEU A 30 -3.19 1.37 18.21
C LEU A 30 -2.50 1.78 19.51
N GLY A 31 -1.40 2.54 19.43
CA GLY A 31 -0.73 3.10 20.61
C GLY A 31 -1.65 4.00 21.44
N THR A 32 -2.47 4.83 20.79
CA THR A 32 -3.44 5.69 21.47
C THR A 32 -4.56 4.89 22.15
N LEU A 33 -5.03 3.82 21.50
CA LEU A 33 -6.09 2.97 22.04
C LEU A 33 -5.64 2.10 23.22
N GLN A 34 -4.34 1.80 23.30
CA GLN A 34 -3.74 1.03 24.39
C GLN A 34 -3.28 1.91 25.55
N ASP A 35 -3.30 3.23 25.39
CA ASP A 35 -2.88 4.16 26.42
C ASP A 35 -3.84 4.10 27.62
N PRO A 36 -3.35 3.93 28.86
CA PRO A 36 -4.18 3.93 30.07
C PRO A 36 -5.02 5.20 30.27
N SER A 37 -4.67 6.31 29.62
CA SER A 37 -5.41 7.57 29.63
C SER A 37 -6.62 7.58 28.68
N TRP A 38 -6.84 6.54 27.89
CA TRP A 38 -8.03 6.41 27.04
C TRP A 38 -9.31 6.30 27.88
N THR A 39 -10.18 7.31 27.76
CA THR A 39 -11.42 7.41 28.55
C THR A 39 -12.70 7.21 27.74
N HIS A 40 -12.61 6.95 26.43
CA HIS A 40 -13.77 6.91 25.54
C HIS A 40 -14.46 5.53 25.48
N GLY A 41 -13.96 4.53 26.21
CA GLY A 41 -14.55 3.19 26.29
C GLY A 41 -14.20 2.27 25.11
N VAL A 42 -14.77 1.06 25.12
CA VAL A 42 -14.37 -0.02 24.20
C VAL A 42 -14.92 0.18 22.79
N THR A 43 -16.18 0.60 22.63
CA THR A 43 -16.81 0.72 21.31
C THR A 43 -16.04 1.67 20.37
N PRO A 44 -15.72 2.91 20.77
CA PRO A 44 -14.96 3.81 19.89
C PRO A 44 -13.54 3.32 19.62
N ALA A 45 -12.95 2.54 20.54
CA ALA A 45 -11.63 1.92 20.33
C ALA A 45 -11.70 0.84 19.25
N VAL A 46 -12.73 -0.01 19.28
CA VAL A 46 -12.96 -1.04 18.25
C VAL A 46 -13.23 -0.38 16.90
N ASP A 47 -14.08 0.65 16.85
CA ASP A 47 -14.39 1.36 15.62
C ASP A 47 -13.12 1.97 14.99
N LEU A 48 -12.29 2.63 15.79
CA LEU A 48 -11.05 3.24 15.30
C LEU A 48 -10.03 2.20 14.85
N ALA A 49 -9.92 1.07 15.55
CA ALA A 49 -9.06 -0.04 15.14
C ALA A 49 -9.52 -0.66 13.81
N LEU A 50 -10.83 -0.81 13.61
CA LEU A 50 -11.39 -1.29 12.34
C LEU A 50 -11.12 -0.32 11.19
N VAL A 51 -11.35 0.98 11.41
CA VAL A 51 -11.05 2.02 10.41
C VAL A 51 -9.58 1.97 10.01
N ALA A 52 -8.66 1.97 10.98
CA ALA A 52 -7.24 1.96 10.71
C ALA A 52 -6.82 0.70 9.92
N ARG A 53 -7.39 -0.46 10.24
CA ARG A 53 -7.16 -1.70 9.48
C ARG A 53 -7.71 -1.68 8.06
N PHE A 54 -8.86 -1.05 7.83
CA PHE A 54 -9.40 -0.90 6.47
C PHE A 54 -8.52 0.01 5.61
N TYR A 55 -7.89 1.02 6.22
CA TYR A 55 -6.95 1.89 5.52
C TYR A 55 -5.66 1.18 5.12
N GLU A 56 -5.03 0.38 5.99
CA GLU A 56 -3.86 -0.43 5.61
C GLU A 56 -4.18 -1.37 4.43
N ARG A 57 -5.31 -2.09 4.51
CA ARG A 57 -5.72 -2.99 3.41
C ARG A 57 -5.94 -2.27 2.08
N PHE A 58 -6.40 -1.02 2.12
CA PHE A 58 -6.55 -0.22 0.92
C PHE A 58 -5.18 0.18 0.34
N GLY A 59 -4.22 0.50 1.21
CA GLY A 59 -2.82 0.75 0.84
C GLY A 59 -2.18 -0.46 0.17
N ASP A 60 -2.22 -1.63 0.81
CA ASP A 60 -1.75 -2.92 0.28
C ASP A 60 -2.31 -3.18 -1.13
N GLN A 61 -3.63 -3.02 -1.29
CA GLN A 61 -4.31 -3.23 -2.57
C GLN A 61 -3.89 -2.23 -3.64
N ALA A 62 -3.64 -0.98 -3.27
CA ALA A 62 -3.15 0.04 -4.19
C ALA A 62 -1.72 -0.29 -4.66
N VAL A 63 -0.85 -0.76 -3.76
CA VAL A 63 0.51 -1.21 -4.10
C VAL A 63 0.46 -2.39 -5.06
N ASP A 64 -0.34 -3.42 -4.75
CA ASP A 64 -0.53 -4.59 -5.61
C ASP A 64 -0.98 -4.22 -7.03
N VAL A 65 -1.94 -3.30 -7.16
CA VAL A 65 -2.42 -2.83 -8.46
C VAL A 65 -1.34 -2.04 -9.20
N ALA A 66 -0.63 -1.16 -8.50
CA ALA A 66 0.45 -0.36 -9.09
C ALA A 66 1.59 -1.24 -9.63
N GLU A 67 1.99 -2.27 -8.89
CA GLU A 67 3.02 -3.22 -9.30
C GLU A 67 2.59 -4.02 -10.53
N ARG A 68 1.33 -4.46 -10.59
CA ARG A 68 0.77 -5.13 -11.78
C ARG A 68 0.76 -4.22 -13.00
N VAL A 69 0.41 -2.94 -12.84
CA VAL A 69 0.43 -1.96 -13.93
C VAL A 69 1.87 -1.74 -14.42
N VAL A 70 2.85 -1.58 -13.52
CA VAL A 70 4.27 -1.48 -13.89
C VAL A 70 4.73 -2.70 -14.69
N PHE A 71 4.36 -3.90 -14.24
CA PHE A 71 4.68 -5.14 -14.93
C PHE A 71 4.06 -5.19 -16.34
N LEU A 72 2.78 -4.84 -16.48
CA LEU A 72 2.08 -4.84 -17.77
C LEU A 72 2.73 -3.90 -18.80
N ILE A 73 3.29 -2.77 -18.36
CA ILE A 73 3.89 -1.81 -19.28
C ILE A 73 5.38 -2.10 -19.55
N THR A 74 6.11 -2.62 -18.56
CA THR A 74 7.57 -2.83 -18.65
C THR A 74 7.99 -4.26 -18.98
N GLY A 75 7.11 -5.24 -18.79
CA GLY A 75 7.43 -6.67 -18.84
C GLY A 75 8.36 -7.15 -17.72
N ARG A 76 8.70 -6.28 -16.76
CA ARG A 76 9.59 -6.58 -15.63
C ARG A 76 8.81 -6.52 -14.33
N ARG A 77 9.09 -7.47 -13.44
CA ARG A 77 8.53 -7.44 -12.10
C ARG A 77 9.28 -6.41 -11.23
N PRO A 78 8.67 -5.94 -10.12
CA PRO A 78 9.30 -4.97 -9.22
C PRO A 78 10.63 -5.44 -8.61
N ASP A 79 10.84 -6.75 -8.50
CA ASP A 79 12.06 -7.43 -8.03
C ASP A 79 13.16 -7.55 -9.11
N GLY A 80 12.88 -7.10 -10.34
CA GLY A 80 13.82 -7.13 -11.46
C GLY A 80 13.88 -8.47 -12.20
N ASP A 81 13.11 -9.47 -11.78
CA ASP A 81 13.07 -10.76 -12.45
C ASP A 81 12.27 -10.64 -13.76
N PRO A 82 12.82 -11.08 -14.91
CA PRO A 82 12.03 -11.16 -16.14
C PRO A 82 10.80 -12.04 -15.91
N ALA A 83 9.67 -11.65 -16.52
CA ALA A 83 8.51 -12.53 -16.58
C ALA A 83 8.95 -13.89 -17.14
N LEU A 84 8.75 -14.97 -16.39
CA LEU A 84 9.08 -16.32 -16.86
C LEU A 84 8.50 -16.52 -18.27
N PRO A 85 9.33 -16.87 -19.28
CA PRO A 85 8.84 -17.13 -20.62
C PRO A 85 7.91 -18.34 -20.58
N GLY A 86 6.63 -18.09 -20.87
CA GLY A 86 5.61 -19.10 -21.17
C GLY A 86 5.53 -20.27 -20.19
N ARG A 87 4.58 -20.21 -19.24
CA ARG A 87 4.00 -21.46 -18.74
C ARG A 87 2.83 -21.84 -19.67
N PRO A 88 2.73 -23.09 -20.14
CA PRO A 88 1.67 -23.54 -21.05
C PRO A 88 0.27 -23.32 -20.48
#